data_AF-A0A3D0QI47-F1
#
_entry.id   AF-A0A3D0QI47-F1
#
_cell.length_a   1.000
_cell.length_b   1.000
_cell.length_c   1.000
_cell.angle_alpha   90.00
_cell.angle_beta   90.00
_cell.angle_gamma   90.00
#
_symmetry.space_group_name_H-M   'P 1'
#
loop_
_entity.id
_entity.type
_entity.pdbx_description
1 polymer ?
#
loop_
_entity_poly.entity_id
_entity_poly.type
_entity_poly.pdbx_seq_one_letter_code
_entity_poly.pdbx_strand_id
1 'polypeptide(L)' 'LFEPVRTMSATIGAEMGEVVFGDTHYTVLFFIGTILFLFTFCLNAIAEIFIRQRLMKRFEGL' A
#
# COMPACT_ATOMS: atom_id res chain seq x y z
N LEU A 1 1.07 19.41 21.90
CA LEU A 1 -0.33 18.93 21.82
C LEU A 1 -0.81 18.72 20.37
N PHE A 2 -0.11 19.23 19.35
CA PHE A 2 -0.36 18.86 17.97
C PHE A 2 0.98 18.60 17.27
N GLU A 3 1.32 17.33 17.11
CA GLU A 3 2.39 16.91 16.22
C GLU A 3 1.78 16.53 14.86
N PRO A 4 2.39 16.91 13.73
CA PRO A 4 1.88 16.56 12.42
C PRO A 4 1.77 15.03 12.26
N VAL A 5 0.58 14.54 11.90
CA VAL A 5 0.41 13.14 11.53
C VAL A 5 1.08 12.89 10.19
N ARG A 6 1.93 11.85 10.13
CA ARG A 6 2.57 11.40 8.90
C ARG A 6 1.85 10.17 8.37
N THR A 7 1.74 10.07 7.05
CA THR A 7 1.23 8.84 6.43
C THR A 7 2.20 7.70 6.73
N MET A 8 1.68 6.48 6.86
CA MET A 8 2.53 5.31 7.08
C MET A 8 3.62 5.18 6.01
N SER A 9 3.29 5.46 4.75
CA SER A 9 4.28 5.47 3.65
C SER A 9 5.38 6.52 3.85
N ALA A 10 5.04 7.72 4.34
CA ALA A 10 6.02 8.77 4.61
C ALA A 10 6.91 8.39 5.82
N THR A 11 6.33 7.77 6.85
CA THR A 11 7.07 7.19 7.99
C THR A 11 8.08 6.16 7.55
N ILE A 12 7.61 5.13 6.82
CA ILE A 12 8.46 4.07 6.28
C ILE A 12 9.58 4.65 5.41
N GLY A 13 9.25 5.54 4.47
CA GLY A 13 10.25 6.10 3.55
C GLY A 13 11.34 6.91 4.25
N ALA A 14 11.01 7.70 5.28
CA ALA A 14 12.02 8.45 6.01
C ALA A 14 12.89 7.55 6.87
N GLU A 15 12.29 6.61 7.61
CA GLU A 15 13.04 5.79 8.55
C GLU A 15 13.85 4.69 7.84
N MET A 16 13.37 4.18 6.70
CA MET A 16 14.13 3.22 5.87
C MET A 16 15.43 3.79 5.34
N GLY A 17 15.55 5.11 5.20
CA GLY A 17 16.80 5.76 4.80
C GLY A 17 17.85 5.79 5.91
N GLU A 18 17.43 5.66 7.17
CA GLU A 18 18.30 5.79 8.35
C GLU A 18 18.58 4.45 9.03
N VAL A 19 17.71 3.45 8.90
CA VAL A 19 17.89 2.14 9.56
C VAL A 19 18.92 1.24 8.88
N VAL A 20 19.71 0.54 9.69
CA VAL A 20 20.71 -0.41 9.21
C VAL A 20 20.06 -1.74 8.85
N PHE A 21 20.47 -2.31 7.71
CA PHE A 21 20.02 -3.62 7.27
C PHE A 21 20.41 -4.71 8.28
N GLY A 22 19.46 -5.55 8.66
CA GLY A 22 19.66 -6.62 9.64
C GLY A 22 19.33 -6.23 11.08
N ASP A 23 19.01 -4.97 11.35
CA ASP A 23 18.45 -4.57 12.64
C ASP A 23 16.98 -5.00 12.79
N THR A 24 16.55 -5.13 14.04
CA THR A 24 15.15 -5.46 14.37
C THR A 24 14.20 -4.39 13.85
N HIS A 25 14.58 -3.10 13.92
CA HIS A 25 13.73 -2.02 13.47
C HIS A 25 13.52 -2.05 11.94
N TYR A 26 14.58 -2.33 11.17
CA TYR A 26 14.49 -2.53 9.72
C TYR A 26 13.47 -3.61 9.36
N THR A 27 13.52 -4.75 10.05
CA THR A 27 12.63 -5.89 9.80
C THR A 27 11.17 -5.53 10.05
N VAL A 28 10.88 -4.82 11.14
CA VAL A 28 9.52 -4.35 11.46
C VAL A 28 9.03 -3.35 10.43
N LEU A 29 9.87 -2.40 10.02
CA LEU A 29 9.51 -1.38 9.04
C LEU A 29 9.22 -2.00 7.67
N PHE A 30 10.01 -3.00 7.27
CA PHE A 30 9.79 -3.79 6.06
C PHE A 30 8.49 -4.60 6.13
N PHE A 31 8.21 -5.21 7.27
CA PHE A 31 6.98 -5.98 7.48
C PHE A 31 5.74 -5.10 7.36
N ILE A 32 5.72 -3.93 8.01
CA ILE A 32 4.61 -2.97 7.92
C ILE A 32 4.47 -2.42 6.50
N GLY A 33 5.58 -2.12 5.82
CA GLY A 33 5.57 -1.72 4.41
C GLY A 33 4.96 -2.79 3.49
N THR A 34 5.27 -4.05 3.75
CA THR A 34 4.68 -5.19 3.01
C THR A 34 3.17 -5.28 3.22
N ILE A 35 2.69 -5.10 4.46
CA ILE A 35 1.25 -5.08 4.76
C ILE A 35 0.55 -3.94 4.02
N LEU A 36 1.14 -2.73 4.05
CA LEU A 36 0.59 -1.56 3.37
C LEU A 36 0.53 -1.76 1.85
N PHE A 37 1.57 -2.36 1.28
CA PHE A 37 1.60 -2.73 -0.14
C PHE A 37 0.49 -3.72 -0.47
N LEU A 38 0.35 -4.81 0.30
CA LEU A 38 -0.71 -5.80 0.08
C LEU A 38 -2.11 -5.18 0.18
N PHE A 39 -2.34 -4.32 1.15
CA PHE A 39 -3.62 -3.62 1.29
C PHE A 39 -3.92 -2.77 0.05
N THR A 40 -2.95 -1.96 -0.37
CA THR A 40 -3.09 -1.09 -1.53
C THR A 40 -3.29 -1.92 -2.80
N PHE A 41 -2.49 -2.96 -2.98
CA PHE A 41 -2.56 -3.88 -4.11
C PHE A 41 -3.91 -4.59 -4.17
N CYS A 42 -4.38 -5.17 -3.06
CA CYS A 42 -5.68 -5.85 -2.99
C CYS A 42 -6.83 -4.89 -3.33
N LEU A 43 -6.84 -3.68 -2.79
CA LEU A 43 -7.87 -2.70 -3.12
C LEU A 43 -7.86 -2.35 -4.61
N ASN A 44 -6.68 -2.10 -5.18
CA ASN A 44 -6.55 -1.79 -6.59
C ASN A 44 -6.94 -2.98 -7.47
N ALA A 45 -6.52 -4.20 -7.12
CA ALA A 45 -6.85 -5.42 -7.86
C ALA A 45 -8.36 -5.73 -7.82
N ILE A 46 -9.00 -5.59 -6.66
CA ILE A 46 -10.46 -5.77 -6.52
C ILE A 46 -11.19 -4.72 -7.35
N ALA A 47 -10.78 -3.46 -7.28
CA ALA A 47 -11.37 -2.39 -8.07
C ALA A 47 -11.25 -2.69 -9.57
N GLU A 48 -10.07 -3.08 -10.04
CA GLU A 48 -9.84 -3.42 -11.44
C GLU A 48 -10.70 -4.61 -11.89
N ILE A 49 -10.72 -5.71 -11.14
CA ILE A 49 -11.51 -6.90 -11.48
C ILE A 49 -13.01 -6.58 -11.50
N PHE A 50 -13.52 -5.89 -10.48
CA PHE A 50 -14.93 -5.52 -10.38
C PHE A 50 -15.36 -4.56 -11.50
N ILE A 51 -14.52 -3.56 -11.80
CA ILE A 51 -14.77 -2.60 -12.87
C ILE A 51 -14.73 -3.30 -14.24
N ARG A 52 -13.74 -4.16 -14.50
CA ARG A 52 -13.66 -4.93 -15.77
C ARG A 52 -14.92 -5.78 -15.99
N GLN A 53 -15.39 -6.48 -14.96
CA GLN A 53 -16.63 -7.27 -15.05
C GLN A 53 -17.88 -6.41 -15.32
N ARG A 54 -17.93 -5.18 -14.82
CA ARG A 54 -19.07 -4.26 -15.02
C ARG A 54 -19.00 -3.53 -16.36
N LEU A 55 -17.81 -3.18 -16.83
CA LEU A 55 -17.60 -2.49 -18.11
C LEU A 55 -17.82 -3.43 -19.30
N MET A 56 -17.34 -4.67 -19.28
CA MET A 56 -17.54 -5.62 -20.39
C MET A 56 -19.04 -5.88 -20.66
N LYS A 57 -19.85 -6.03 -19.59
CA LYS A 57 -21.31 -6.18 -19.72
C LYS A 57 -22.00 -4.99 -20.39
N ARG A 58 -21.38 -3.81 -20.42
CA ARG A 58 -21.93 -2.60 -21.05
C ARG A 58 -21.54 -2.46 -22.52
N PHE A 59 -20.46 -3.10 -22.96
CA PHE A 59 -19.98 -3.07 -24.35
C PHE A 59 -20.46 -4.27 -25.19
N GLU A 60 -20.88 -5.38 -24.58
CA GLU A 60 -21.53 -6.51 -25.30
C GLU A 60 -22.96 -6.19 -25.77
N GLY A 61 -23.51 -5.03 -25.41
CA GLY A 61 -24.84 -4.58 -25.83
C GLY A 61 -24.86 -3.59 -27.01
N LEU A 62 -23.73 -3.39 -27.70
CA LEU A 62 -23.61 -2.57 -28.92
C LEU A 62 -23.34 -3.46 -30.15
#